data_AF-A0AAD5EX57-F1
#
_entry.id   AF-A0AAD5EX57-F1
#
_cell.length_a   1.000
_cell.length_b   1.000
_cell.length_c   1.000
_cell.angle_alpha   90.00
_cell.angle_beta   90.00
_cell.angle_gamma   90.00
#
_symmetry.space_group_name_H-M   'P 1'
#
loop_
_entity.id
_entity.type
_entity.pdbx_description
1 polymer ?
#
loop_
_entity_poly.entity_id
_entity_poly.type
_entity_poly.pdbx_seq_one_letter_code
_entity_poly.pdbx_strand_id
1 'polypeptide(L)'
;MFVVSVVDSYYTLDPHIQSQLRAVRLATAVYLAVLAFLPIPGVVATFLLPRISPINDFGEETMRTKVALLLFTSVLLSLDACFCAGGAFIRRPTENPGWFNSKAAYYCFNYVIELVMVFIYALFRFDRRFHIPNGSKGPGDYSNGGLGGISGRQSTDEETLPGADDGMTSTEQQAPMKNITNEKA
;
A
#
# COMPACT_ATOMS: atom_id res chain seq x y z
N MET A 1 19.21 17.02 -0.75
CA MET A 1 20.70 17.07 -0.78
C MET A 1 21.30 16.27 -1.92
N PHE A 2 20.80 15.07 -2.27
CA PHE A 2 21.31 14.30 -3.42
C PHE A 2 21.24 15.03 -4.78
N VAL A 3 20.09 15.62 -5.12
CA VAL A 3 19.94 16.31 -6.43
C VAL A 3 20.90 17.49 -6.56
N VAL A 4 21.02 18.31 -5.50
CA VAL A 4 21.96 19.44 -5.46
C VAL A 4 23.41 18.96 -5.62
N SER A 5 23.79 17.88 -4.92
CA SER A 5 25.17 17.36 -5.02
C SER A 5 25.50 16.74 -6.39
N VAL A 6 24.50 16.26 -7.13
CA VAL A 6 24.64 15.84 -8.52
C VAL A 6 24.84 17.05 -9.43
N VAL A 7 23.99 18.07 -9.30
CA VAL A 7 24.06 19.30 -10.11
C VAL A 7 25.39 20.02 -9.89
N ASP A 8 25.79 20.25 -8.64
CA ASP A 8 27.06 20.92 -8.30
C ASP A 8 28.27 20.14 -8.79
N SER A 9 28.18 18.81 -8.87
CA SER A 9 29.26 17.96 -9.40
C SER A 9 29.52 18.21 -10.90
N TYR A 10 28.56 18.74 -11.66
CA TYR A 10 28.76 19.11 -13.07
C TYR A 10 29.37 20.50 -13.24
N TYR A 11 29.11 21.41 -12.30
CA TYR A 11 29.56 22.80 -12.39
C TYR A 11 30.86 23.07 -11.60
N THR A 12 31.28 22.15 -10.74
CA THR A 12 32.50 22.31 -9.92
C THR A 12 33.68 21.47 -10.46
N LEU A 13 34.81 22.13 -10.70
CA LEU A 13 36.06 21.47 -11.13
C LEU A 13 37.05 21.27 -9.98
N ASP A 14 36.74 21.80 -8.79
CA ASP A 14 37.59 21.65 -7.60
C ASP A 14 37.55 20.19 -7.10
N PRO A 15 38.71 19.49 -7.08
CA PRO A 15 38.78 18.10 -6.61
C PRO A 15 38.38 17.94 -5.14
N HIS A 16 38.56 18.96 -4.29
CA HIS A 16 38.17 18.89 -2.88
C HIS A 16 36.65 18.81 -2.74
N ILE A 17 35.92 19.71 -3.39
CA ILE A 17 34.46 19.74 -3.38
C ILE A 17 33.89 18.47 -4.02
N GLN A 18 34.47 17.99 -5.12
CA GLN A 18 34.03 16.73 -5.75
C GLN A 18 34.14 15.51 -4.82
N SER A 19 35.18 15.45 -3.98
CA SER A 19 35.34 14.36 -3.02
C SER A 19 34.24 14.35 -1.95
N GLN A 20 33.84 15.54 -1.46
CA GLN A 20 32.75 15.70 -0.50
C GLN A 20 31.40 15.35 -1.14
N LEU A 21 31.13 15.88 -2.34
CA LEU A 21 29.91 15.57 -3.09
C LEU A 21 29.79 14.08 -3.39
N ARG A 22 30.90 13.40 -3.65
CA ARG A 22 30.95 11.94 -3.83
C ARG A 22 30.57 11.20 -2.54
N ALA A 23 31.10 11.60 -1.39
CA ALA A 23 30.76 10.99 -0.11
C ALA A 23 29.25 11.12 0.19
N VAL A 24 28.68 12.29 -0.07
CA VAL A 24 27.23 12.53 0.09
C VAL A 24 26.41 11.62 -0.84
N ARG A 25 26.82 11.46 -2.10
CA ARG A 25 26.12 10.58 -3.06
C ARG A 25 26.20 9.11 -2.67
N LEU A 26 27.37 8.63 -2.24
CA LEU A 26 27.56 7.27 -1.73
C LEU A 26 26.70 7.01 -0.48
N ALA A 27 26.72 7.94 0.48
CA ALA A 27 25.92 7.84 1.70
C ALA A 27 24.42 7.79 1.37
N THR A 28 23.97 8.63 0.43
CA THR A 28 22.57 8.62 -0.03
C THR A 28 22.21 7.28 -0.69
N ALA A 29 23.05 6.76 -1.58
CA ALA A 29 22.79 5.49 -2.26
C ALA A 29 22.71 4.31 -1.28
N VAL A 30 23.61 4.25 -0.29
CA VAL A 30 23.59 3.22 0.76
C VAL A 30 22.34 3.37 1.64
N TYR A 31 21.98 4.59 2.03
CA TYR A 31 20.78 4.85 2.83
C TYR A 31 19.51 4.40 2.11
N LEU A 32 19.37 4.73 0.83
CA LEU A 32 18.23 4.31 0.02
C LEU A 32 18.21 2.79 -0.17
N ALA A 33 19.37 2.14 -0.37
CA ALA A 33 19.45 0.69 -0.43
C ALA A 33 18.97 0.03 0.87
N VAL A 34 19.41 0.51 2.03
CA VAL A 34 18.94 0.00 3.33
C VAL A 34 17.43 0.18 3.50
N LEU A 35 16.90 1.34 3.11
CA LEU A 35 15.46 1.62 3.17
C LEU A 35 14.66 0.71 2.23
N ALA A 36 15.18 0.42 1.04
CA ALA A 36 14.56 -0.49 0.08
C ALA A 36 14.50 -1.94 0.59
N PHE A 37 15.48 -2.38 1.39
CA PHE A 37 15.47 -3.70 2.00
C PHE A 37 14.51 -3.80 3.20
N LEU A 38 14.21 -2.71 3.90
CA LEU A 38 13.39 -2.64 5.12
C LEU A 38 12.03 -3.40 5.09
N PRO A 39 11.24 -3.38 4.02
CA PRO A 39 9.98 -4.12 3.98
C PRO A 39 10.15 -5.65 4.08
N ILE A 40 11.27 -6.21 3.61
CA ILE A 40 11.54 -7.66 3.68
C ILE A 40 11.68 -8.16 5.13
N PRO A 41 12.59 -7.63 5.97
CA PRO A 41 12.66 -8.01 7.38
C PRO A 41 11.40 -7.59 8.14
N GLY A 42 10.71 -6.54 7.71
CA GLY A 42 9.39 -6.17 8.25
C GLY A 42 8.38 -7.32 8.12
N VAL A 43 8.22 -7.86 6.91
CA VAL A 43 7.34 -9.01 6.67
C VAL A 43 7.82 -10.24 7.44
N VAL A 44 9.12 -10.54 7.44
CA VAL A 44 9.67 -11.67 8.20
C VAL A 44 9.35 -11.54 9.69
N ALA A 45 9.55 -10.36 10.29
CA ALA A 45 9.20 -10.10 11.69
C ALA A 45 7.72 -10.33 11.98
N THR A 46 6.81 -9.96 11.06
CA THR A 46 5.37 -10.25 11.22
C THR A 46 5.03 -11.74 11.21
N PHE A 47 5.82 -12.57 10.53
CA PHE A 47 5.65 -14.02 10.55
C PHE A 47 6.26 -14.68 11.80
N LEU A 48 7.32 -14.11 12.37
CA LEU A 48 7.95 -14.61 13.59
C LEU A 48 7.15 -14.23 14.85
N LEU A 49 6.46 -13.10 14.85
CA LEU A 49 5.67 -12.68 16.00
C LEU A 49 4.45 -13.61 16.19
N PRO A 50 4.22 -14.17 17.39
CA PRO A 50 3.04 -14.96 17.68
C PRO A 50 1.80 -14.09 17.47
N ARG A 51 0.93 -14.55 16.58
CA ARG A 51 -0.25 -13.82 16.16
C ARG A 51 -1.35 -13.96 17.22
N ILE A 52 -1.63 -12.88 17.94
CA ILE A 52 -2.64 -12.83 19.02
C ILE A 52 -4.06 -12.55 18.47
N SER A 53 -4.17 -12.02 17.24
CA SER A 53 -5.44 -11.58 16.68
C SER A 53 -5.74 -12.19 15.30
N PRO A 54 -7.05 -12.42 14.98
CA PRO A 54 -7.46 -12.94 13.69
C PRO A 54 -7.04 -12.01 12.54
N ILE A 55 -6.87 -12.57 11.34
CA ILE A 55 -6.53 -11.80 10.13
C ILE A 55 -7.78 -11.04 9.71
N ASN A 56 -7.72 -9.71 9.77
CA ASN A 56 -8.75 -8.85 9.20
C ASN A 56 -8.38 -8.51 7.76
N ASP A 57 -9.16 -9.05 6.83
CA ASP A 57 -9.08 -8.67 5.44
C ASP A 57 -9.82 -7.33 5.25
N PHE A 58 -9.06 -6.24 5.23
CA PHE A 58 -9.58 -4.92 4.86
C PHE A 58 -9.71 -4.78 3.33
N GLY A 59 -10.72 -4.08 2.82
CA GLY A 59 -10.93 -3.90 1.38
C GLY A 59 -11.39 -5.18 0.65
N GLU A 60 -11.19 -5.22 -0.68
CA GLU A 60 -11.84 -6.23 -1.55
C GLU A 60 -11.17 -7.61 -1.61
N GLU A 61 -9.94 -7.77 -1.14
CA GLU A 61 -9.29 -9.10 -1.22
C GLU A 61 -8.32 -9.41 -0.08
N THR A 62 -7.83 -10.65 -0.06
CA THR A 62 -7.11 -11.27 1.05
C THR A 62 -5.81 -10.55 1.45
N MET A 63 -5.45 -10.67 2.73
CA MET A 63 -4.18 -10.18 3.28
C MET A 63 -2.96 -10.79 2.58
N ARG A 64 -3.08 -12.02 2.03
CA ARG A 64 -1.99 -12.70 1.32
C ARG A 64 -1.58 -11.96 0.06
N THR A 65 -2.52 -11.50 -0.76
CA THR A 65 -2.20 -10.74 -1.97
C THR A 65 -1.51 -9.42 -1.61
N LYS A 66 -1.92 -8.76 -0.51
CA LYS A 66 -1.28 -7.53 -0.04
C LYS A 66 0.17 -7.74 0.35
N VAL A 67 0.45 -8.82 1.10
CA VAL A 67 1.81 -9.19 1.47
C VAL A 67 2.63 -9.57 0.23
N ALA A 68 2.06 -10.35 -0.70
CA ALA A 68 2.73 -10.71 -1.95
C ALA A 68 3.08 -9.47 -2.80
N LEU A 69 2.15 -8.53 -2.89
CA LEU A 69 2.32 -7.27 -3.62
C LEU A 69 3.38 -6.38 -2.96
N LEU A 70 3.39 -6.30 -1.63
CA LEU A 70 4.42 -5.60 -0.87
C LEU A 70 5.79 -6.25 -1.07
N LEU A 71 5.89 -7.58 -0.97
CA LEU A 71 7.15 -8.29 -1.19
C LEU A 71 7.65 -8.11 -2.62
N PHE A 72 6.77 -8.20 -3.62
CA PHE A 72 7.12 -8.03 -5.02
C PHE A 72 7.66 -6.63 -5.30
N THR A 73 6.94 -5.60 -4.83
CA THR A 73 7.37 -4.20 -4.96
C THR A 73 8.67 -3.91 -4.21
N SER A 74 8.88 -4.55 -3.05
CA SER A 74 10.13 -4.46 -2.28
C SER A 74 11.32 -5.03 -3.03
N VAL A 75 11.15 -6.16 -3.71
CA VAL A 75 12.21 -6.77 -4.52
C VAL A 75 12.59 -5.87 -5.68
N LEU A 76 11.60 -5.29 -6.38
CA LEU A 76 11.86 -4.34 -7.48
C LEU A 76 12.62 -3.10 -6.99
N LEU A 77 12.18 -2.51 -5.86
CA LEU A 77 12.83 -1.35 -5.26
C LEU A 77 14.25 -1.66 -4.79
N SER A 78 14.46 -2.85 -4.20
CA SER A 78 15.78 -3.31 -3.76
C SER A 78 16.73 -3.50 -4.94
N LEU A 79 16.21 -4.00 -6.08
CA LEU A 79 16.99 -4.20 -7.29
C LEU A 79 17.43 -2.87 -7.91
N ASP A 80 16.54 -1.87 -7.97
CA ASP A 80 16.89 -0.52 -8.43
C ASP A 80 17.94 0.15 -7.52
N ALA A 81 17.71 0.12 -6.19
CA ALA A 81 18.63 0.70 -5.24
C ALA A 81 20.01 0.02 -5.25
N CYS A 82 20.06 -1.30 -5.46
CA CYS A 82 21.31 -2.05 -5.62
C CYS A 82 22.05 -1.66 -6.90
N PHE A 83 21.33 -1.47 -8.01
CA PHE A 83 21.93 -1.00 -9.27
C PHE A 83 22.51 0.42 -9.11
N CYS A 84 21.76 1.34 -8.49
CA CYS A 84 22.22 2.69 -8.18
C CYS A 84 23.46 2.69 -7.27
N ALA A 85 23.46 1.90 -6.20
CA ALA A 85 24.60 1.75 -5.31
C ALA A 85 25.81 1.16 -6.04
N GLY A 86 25.63 0.09 -6.80
CA GLY A 86 26.68 -0.55 -7.60
C GLY A 86 27.34 0.44 -8.58
N GLY A 87 26.53 1.24 -9.29
CA GLY A 87 27.02 2.31 -10.16
C GLY A 87 27.80 3.39 -9.42
N ALA A 88 27.42 3.72 -8.19
CA ALA A 88 28.13 4.72 -7.37
C ALA A 88 29.50 4.21 -6.85
N PHE A 89 29.62 2.91 -6.57
CA PHE A 89 30.87 2.31 -6.08
C PHE A 89 31.89 2.02 -7.20
N ILE A 90 31.44 1.58 -8.37
CA ILE A 90 32.32 1.18 -9.47
C ILE A 90 32.79 2.42 -10.26
N ARG A 91 33.96 2.95 -9.91
CA ARG A 91 34.62 4.00 -10.69
C ARG A 91 35.38 3.38 -11.86
N ARG A 92 34.89 3.58 -13.08
CA ARG A 92 35.63 3.27 -14.31
C ARG A 92 35.95 4.54 -15.09
N PRO A 93 37.14 4.63 -15.72
CA PRO A 93 37.47 5.72 -16.63
C PRO A 93 36.53 5.70 -17.84
N THR A 94 36.18 6.89 -18.35
CA THR A 94 35.27 7.08 -19.49
C THR A 94 35.72 6.33 -20.74
N GLU A 95 37.03 6.10 -20.87
CA GLU A 95 37.65 5.39 -22.00
C GLU A 95 37.35 3.88 -22.03
N ASN A 96 36.93 3.28 -20.91
CA ASN A 96 36.58 1.86 -20.83
C ASN A 96 35.30 1.64 -20.01
N PRO A 97 34.12 1.95 -20.59
CA PRO A 97 32.84 1.78 -19.91
C PRO A 97 32.54 0.29 -19.69
N GLY A 98 32.05 -0.05 -18.49
CA GLY A 98 31.54 -1.39 -18.21
C GLY A 98 30.21 -1.63 -18.92
N TRP A 99 29.78 -2.89 -18.99
CA TRP A 99 28.49 -3.28 -19.60
C TRP A 99 27.28 -2.54 -18.99
N PHE A 100 27.35 -2.19 -17.71
CA PHE A 100 26.33 -1.42 -16.98
C PHE A 100 26.22 0.05 -17.41
N ASN A 101 27.24 0.60 -18.09
CA ASN A 101 27.20 1.94 -18.69
C ASN A 101 26.59 1.94 -20.10
N SER A 102 26.14 0.78 -20.60
CA SER A 102 25.45 0.72 -21.88
C SER A 102 24.10 1.45 -21.83
N LYS A 103 23.69 2.01 -22.96
CA LYS A 103 22.39 2.68 -23.11
C LYS A 103 21.23 1.74 -22.73
N ALA A 104 21.35 0.46 -23.05
CA ALA A 104 20.35 -0.55 -22.70
C ALA A 104 20.22 -0.74 -21.18
N ALA A 105 21.34 -0.91 -20.46
CA ALA A 105 21.32 -1.02 -19.01
C ALA A 105 20.73 0.24 -18.36
N TYR A 106 21.12 1.42 -18.84
CA TYR A 106 20.59 2.68 -18.33
C TYR A 106 19.05 2.74 -18.40
N TYR A 107 18.44 2.42 -19.55
CA TYR A 107 16.98 2.46 -19.68
C TYR A 107 16.26 1.36 -18.90
N CYS A 108 16.78 0.13 -18.94
CA CYS A 108 16.17 -0.99 -18.22
C CYS A 108 16.09 -0.74 -16.72
N PHE A 109 17.21 -0.38 -16.10
CA PHE A 109 17.23 -0.28 -14.63
C PHE A 109 16.59 1.03 -14.13
N ASN A 110 16.86 2.17 -14.76
CA ASN A 110 16.38 3.46 -14.22
C ASN A 110 14.92 3.78 -14.61
N TYR A 111 14.46 3.35 -15.80
CA TYR A 111 13.12 3.74 -16.29
C TYR A 111 12.15 2.58 -16.36
N VAL A 112 12.57 1.41 -16.86
CA VAL A 112 11.64 0.28 -17.01
C VAL A 112 11.21 -0.25 -15.64
N ILE A 113 12.12 -0.38 -14.68
CA ILE A 113 11.76 -0.80 -13.32
C ILE A 113 10.78 0.18 -12.68
N GLU A 114 11.07 1.48 -12.74
CA GLU A 114 10.20 2.52 -12.18
C GLU A 114 8.83 2.53 -12.86
N LEU A 115 8.80 2.42 -14.19
CA LEU A 115 7.56 2.34 -14.97
C LEU A 115 6.72 1.12 -14.57
N VAL A 116 7.34 -0.05 -14.49
CA VAL A 116 6.69 -1.29 -14.04
C VAL A 116 6.15 -1.11 -12.63
N MET A 117 6.90 -0.47 -11.74
CA MET A 117 6.49 -0.14 -10.38
C MET A 117 5.20 0.68 -10.34
N VAL A 118 5.18 1.79 -11.09
CA VAL A 118 4.02 2.67 -11.20
C VAL A 118 2.81 1.92 -11.78
N PHE A 119 3.01 1.10 -12.81
CA PHE A 119 1.94 0.28 -13.36
C PHE A 119 1.39 -0.74 -12.38
N ILE A 120 2.25 -1.40 -11.59
CA ILE A 120 1.80 -2.31 -10.52
C ILE A 120 0.92 -1.53 -9.54
N TYR A 121 1.37 -0.40 -9.02
CA TYR A 121 0.58 0.39 -8.08
C TYR A 121 -0.76 0.86 -8.67
N ALA A 122 -0.77 1.25 -9.95
CA ALA A 122 -1.97 1.69 -10.64
C ALA A 122 -2.96 0.53 -10.92
N LEU A 123 -2.47 -0.59 -11.47
CA LEU A 123 -3.29 -1.74 -11.88
C LEU A 123 -3.85 -2.49 -10.67
N PHE A 124 -3.04 -2.69 -9.63
CA PHE A 124 -3.50 -3.31 -8.39
C PHE A 124 -4.40 -2.38 -7.55
N ARG A 125 -4.65 -1.15 -8.05
CA ARG A 125 -5.53 -0.13 -7.47
C ARG A 125 -5.38 -0.08 -5.95
N PHE A 126 -4.15 0.19 -5.51
CA PHE A 126 -3.77 0.17 -4.09
C PHE A 126 -4.74 0.95 -3.20
N ASP A 127 -5.27 2.06 -3.73
CA ASP A 127 -6.33 2.87 -3.13
C ASP A 127 -7.54 2.06 -2.64
N ARG A 128 -8.05 1.15 -3.47
CA ARG A 128 -9.21 0.31 -3.13
C ARG A 128 -8.84 -0.88 -2.23
N ARG A 129 -7.59 -1.32 -2.32
CA ARG A 129 -7.06 -2.50 -1.61
C ARG A 129 -6.92 -2.28 -0.10
N PHE A 130 -6.75 -1.03 0.33
CA PHE A 130 -6.61 -0.64 1.74
C PHE A 130 -7.77 0.23 2.24
N HIS A 131 -8.88 0.25 1.51
CA HIS A 131 -10.06 0.98 1.93
C HIS A 131 -10.59 0.44 3.28
N ILE A 132 -10.78 1.37 4.23
CA ILE A 132 -11.38 1.10 5.53
C ILE A 132 -12.85 1.55 5.45
N PRO A 133 -13.84 0.66 5.68
CA PRO A 133 -15.25 1.01 5.61
C PRO A 133 -15.61 2.16 6.57
N ASN A 134 -16.55 3.01 6.15
CA ASN A 134 -17.06 4.11 6.98
C ASN A 134 -17.62 3.59 8.31
N GLY A 135 -17.26 4.23 9.42
CA GLY A 135 -17.81 3.94 10.75
C GLY A 135 -16.82 3.32 11.75
N SER A 136 -15.65 2.85 11.30
CA SER A 136 -14.58 2.44 12.22
C SER A 136 -13.84 3.66 12.76
N LYS A 137 -13.91 3.88 14.09
CA LYS A 137 -13.35 5.06 14.75
C LYS A 137 -12.42 4.71 15.91
N GLY A 138 -12.44 3.47 16.41
CA GLY A 138 -11.74 3.10 17.64
C GLY A 138 -10.97 1.76 17.61
N PRO A 139 -10.02 1.58 18.55
CA PRO A 139 -9.44 0.27 18.85
C PRO A 139 -10.55 -0.67 19.33
N GLY A 140 -10.76 -1.78 18.63
CA GLY A 140 -11.82 -2.76 18.95
C GLY A 140 -12.87 -2.94 17.85
N ASP A 141 -13.09 -1.90 17.03
CA ASP A 141 -14.05 -1.94 15.90
C ASP A 141 -13.69 -2.99 14.84
N TYR A 142 -12.44 -3.44 14.86
CA TYR A 142 -11.89 -4.43 13.93
C TYR A 142 -11.78 -5.84 14.54
N SER A 143 -11.80 -6.00 15.87
CA SER A 143 -11.48 -7.29 16.51
C SER A 143 -12.67 -8.24 16.68
N ASN A 144 -13.89 -7.72 16.57
CA ASN A 144 -15.09 -8.53 16.51
C ASN A 144 -15.63 -8.52 15.08
N GLY A 145 -15.92 -9.69 14.52
CA GLY A 145 -16.71 -9.83 13.30
C GLY A 145 -18.15 -9.35 13.52
N GLY A 146 -18.33 -8.06 13.77
CA GLY A 146 -19.61 -7.40 13.90
C GLY A 146 -20.34 -7.38 12.56
N LEU A 147 -21.68 -7.36 12.63
CA LEU A 147 -22.68 -7.41 11.57
C LEU A 147 -22.42 -6.57 10.28
N GLY A 148 -21.40 -5.72 10.23
CA GLY A 148 -21.03 -4.93 9.04
C GLY A 148 -20.42 -5.73 7.88
N GLY A 149 -19.97 -6.98 8.10
CA GLY A 149 -19.40 -7.83 7.05
C GLY A 149 -20.43 -8.53 6.13
N ILE A 150 -21.72 -8.54 6.51
CA ILE A 150 -22.77 -9.27 5.78
C ILE A 150 -23.50 -8.36 4.77
N SER A 151 -23.42 -7.04 4.90
CA SER A 151 -24.23 -6.11 4.09
C SER A 151 -23.63 -5.69 2.74
N GLY A 152 -22.46 -6.22 2.36
CA GLY A 152 -21.79 -5.86 1.10
C GLY A 152 -22.24 -6.65 -0.13
N ARG A 153 -23.26 -7.53 0.00
CA ARG A 153 -23.77 -8.33 -1.11
C ARG A 153 -25.21 -7.92 -1.39
N GLN A 154 -25.40 -7.35 -2.59
CA GLN A 154 -26.68 -7.13 -3.27
C GLN A 154 -27.34 -5.76 -3.04
N SER A 155 -26.92 -4.77 -3.83
CA SER A 155 -27.86 -3.83 -4.43
C SER A 155 -27.87 -4.10 -5.93
N THR A 156 -28.68 -5.08 -6.33
CA THR A 156 -29.29 -5.07 -7.66
C THR A 156 -30.21 -3.86 -7.69
N ASP A 157 -30.09 -3.09 -8.75
CA ASP A 157 -30.85 -1.89 -9.02
C ASP A 157 -32.36 -2.20 -8.99
N GLU A 158 -33.08 -1.67 -8.00
CA GLU A 158 -34.53 -1.49 -8.11
C GLU A 158 -34.88 -0.11 -7.56
N GLU A 159 -35.16 0.79 -8.51
CA GLU A 159 -35.62 2.14 -8.32
C GLU A 159 -37.01 2.11 -7.67
N THR A 160 -37.16 2.63 -6.45
CA THR A 160 -38.47 3.00 -5.91
C THR A 160 -38.35 4.37 -5.25
N LEU A 161 -38.95 5.35 -5.93
CA LEU A 161 -39.05 6.74 -5.52
C LEU A 161 -39.88 6.90 -4.23
N PRO A 162 -39.51 7.82 -3.33
CA PRO A 162 -40.25 8.07 -2.10
C PRO A 162 -41.51 8.92 -2.33
N GLY A 163 -42.59 8.50 -1.69
CA GLY A 163 -43.91 9.12 -1.76
C GLY A 163 -44.00 10.53 -1.19
N ALA A 164 -44.99 11.26 -1.70
CA ALA A 164 -45.48 12.51 -1.13
C ALA A 164 -46.69 12.22 -0.22
N ASP A 165 -46.64 12.88 0.93
CA ASP A 165 -47.58 12.96 2.04
C ASP A 165 -48.98 13.44 1.63
N ASP A 166 -50.00 12.99 2.37
CA ASP A 166 -51.12 13.81 2.86
C ASP A 166 -52.25 12.94 3.48
N GLY A 167 -52.65 13.28 4.72
CA GLY A 167 -54.06 13.22 5.10
C GLY A 167 -54.51 12.19 6.15
N MET A 168 -54.28 12.51 7.43
CA MET A 168 -55.28 12.64 8.51
C MET A 168 -56.40 11.57 8.72
N THR A 169 -56.54 11.15 9.99
CA THR A 169 -57.79 11.13 10.81
C THR A 169 -58.08 9.80 11.53
N SER A 170 -58.15 9.89 12.86
CA SER A 170 -58.92 9.12 13.88
C SER A 170 -59.08 7.60 13.71
N THR A 171 -58.93 6.76 14.73
CA THR A 171 -59.75 6.71 15.96
C THR A 171 -59.18 5.60 16.86
N GLU A 172 -59.29 5.74 18.20
CA GLU A 172 -59.58 4.70 19.23
C GLU A 172 -58.91 3.30 19.16
N GLN A 173 -58.48 2.60 20.21
CA GLN A 173 -58.57 2.74 21.67
C GLN A 173 -57.73 1.58 22.26
N GLN A 174 -56.78 1.92 23.11
CA GLN A 174 -56.52 1.30 24.42
C GLN A 174 -56.68 -0.24 24.61
N ALA A 175 -55.53 -0.92 24.64
CA ALA A 175 -55.05 -1.78 25.75
C ALA A 175 -55.83 -3.08 26.16
N PRO A 176 -55.21 -4.00 26.94
CA PRO A 176 -55.22 -5.44 26.65
C PRO A 176 -56.02 -6.28 27.67
N MET A 177 -56.40 -7.52 27.31
CA MET A 177 -56.84 -8.49 28.32
C MET A 177 -56.40 -9.93 28.04
N LYS A 178 -55.87 -10.53 29.12
CA LYS A 178 -55.46 -11.92 29.32
C LYS A 178 -56.65 -12.88 29.24
N ASN A 179 -56.46 -14.08 28.69
CA ASN A 179 -56.63 -15.37 29.40
C ASN A 179 -56.29 -16.55 28.47
N ILE A 180 -55.34 -17.41 28.84
CA ILE A 180 -55.52 -18.69 29.56
C ILE A 180 -56.23 -19.76 28.70
N THR A 181 -55.41 -20.73 28.26
CA THR A 181 -55.64 -22.18 28.25
C THR A 181 -56.92 -22.72 27.60
N ASN A 182 -56.79 -23.52 26.52
CA ASN A 182 -56.98 -24.97 26.70
C ASN A 182 -56.42 -25.84 25.57
N GLU A 183 -56.04 -27.01 26.04
CA GLU A 183 -55.53 -28.23 25.44
C GLU A 183 -56.65 -29.04 24.75
N LYS A 184 -56.27 -29.77 23.68
CA LYS A 184 -56.88 -30.99 23.07
C LYS A 184 -58.37 -30.98 22.66
N ALA A 185 -58.61 -31.26 21.39
CA ALA A 185 -59.01 -32.58 20.88
C ALA A 185 -58.88 -32.62 19.35
#